data_AF-A0A351L4X3-F1
#
_entry.id   AF-A0A351L4X3-F1
#
_cell.length_a   1.000
_cell.length_b   1.000
_cell.length_c   1.000
_cell.angle_alpha   90.00
_cell.angle_beta   90.00
_cell.angle_gamma   90.00
#
_symmetry.space_group_name_H-M   'P 1'
#
loop_
_entity.id
_entity.type
_entity.pdbx_description
1 polymer ?
#
loop_
_entity_poly.entity_id
_entity_poly.type
_entity_poly.pdbx_seq_one_letter_code
_entity_poly.pdbx_strand_id
1 'polypeptide(L)'
;MKSEPNVYSIADLQREHQTIWEGVRNYQARNFLREMKVGDLAFFYHSNATPPGIVGLMRIVKTDIVDPTQFDVKSKYYDDKSTPASPRWQTVEVEFVETFPTILSLETLKEKFSDEELLVVKRGNRLSVMPVAEKVAEKIIAIASQIP
;
A
#
# COMPACT_ATOMS: atom_id res chain seq x y z
N MET A 1 0.39 -1.88 1.27
CA MET A 1 -0.44 -0.87 0.60
C MET A 1 -0.88 -1.42 -0.75
N LYS A 2 -2.12 -1.16 -1.16
CA LYS A 2 -2.72 -1.72 -2.39
C LYS A 2 -2.54 -0.78 -3.58
N SER A 3 -2.18 -1.34 -4.72
CA SER A 3 -2.22 -0.68 -6.03
C SER A 3 -2.73 -1.65 -7.09
N GLU A 4 -3.41 -1.14 -8.11
CA GLU A 4 -3.80 -1.94 -9.28
C GLU A 4 -2.62 -1.99 -10.26
N PRO A 5 -2.16 -3.18 -10.69
CA PRO A 5 -0.95 -3.28 -11.50
C PRO A 5 -1.08 -2.62 -12.88
N ASN A 6 -2.28 -2.48 -13.41
CA ASN A 6 -2.54 -1.77 -14.67
C ASN A 6 -2.48 -0.24 -14.52
N VAL A 7 -2.48 0.28 -13.28
CA VAL A 7 -2.39 1.70 -12.97
C VAL A 7 -0.99 2.03 -12.47
N TYR A 8 -0.49 1.26 -11.51
CA TYR A 8 0.86 1.40 -10.95
C TYR A 8 1.32 0.06 -10.35
N SER A 9 2.24 -0.62 -11.02
CA SER A 9 2.78 -1.91 -10.61
C SER A 9 4.05 -1.77 -9.75
N ILE A 10 4.51 -2.88 -9.17
CA ILE A 10 5.80 -2.88 -8.47
C ILE A 10 6.97 -2.71 -9.44
N ALA A 11 6.81 -3.13 -10.71
CA ALA A 11 7.82 -2.93 -11.74
C ALA A 11 7.94 -1.45 -12.13
N ASP A 12 6.84 -0.68 -12.05
CA ASP A 12 6.89 0.78 -12.23
C ASP A 12 7.67 1.42 -11.09
N LEU A 13 7.37 1.05 -9.83
CA LEU A 13 8.13 1.51 -8.66
C LEU A 13 9.61 1.11 -8.74
N GLN A 14 9.92 -0.10 -9.20
CA GLN A 14 11.29 -0.56 -9.38
C GLN A 14 12.06 0.30 -10.40
N ARG A 15 11.40 0.66 -11.51
CA ARG A 15 11.98 1.51 -12.56
C ARG A 15 12.15 2.96 -12.11
N GLU A 16 11.20 3.48 -11.33
CA GLU A 16 11.20 4.86 -10.83
C GLU A 16 12.04 5.04 -9.56
N HIS A 17 12.39 3.94 -8.89
CA HIS A 17 13.04 3.84 -7.59
C HIS A 17 12.23 4.39 -6.42
N GLN A 18 11.58 5.55 -6.57
CA GLN A 18 10.77 6.21 -5.55
C GLN A 18 9.53 6.86 -6.15
N THR A 19 8.46 6.95 -5.37
CA THR A 19 7.22 7.64 -5.78
C THR A 19 6.43 8.17 -4.60
N ILE A 20 5.60 9.19 -4.84
CA ILE A 20 4.57 9.62 -3.90
C ILE A 20 3.39 8.66 -4.01
N TRP A 21 2.92 8.12 -2.88
CA TRP A 21 1.80 7.18 -2.85
C TRP A 21 0.43 7.88 -2.93
N GLU A 22 0.18 8.56 -4.03
CA GLU A 22 -0.99 9.42 -4.21
C GLU A 22 -2.35 8.67 -4.19
N GLY A 23 -3.43 9.45 -4.09
CA GLY A 23 -4.77 8.97 -4.43
C GLY A 23 -5.52 8.22 -3.34
N VAL A 24 -5.00 8.18 -2.11
CA VAL A 24 -5.73 7.63 -0.97
C VAL A 24 -6.85 8.59 -0.55
N ARG A 25 -8.10 8.16 -0.75
CA ARG A 25 -9.33 8.94 -0.48
C ARG A 25 -10.27 8.29 0.55
N ASN A 26 -9.71 7.40 1.38
CA ASN A 26 -10.40 6.82 2.53
C ASN A 26 -9.80 7.37 3.82
N TYR A 27 -10.62 7.91 4.73
CA TYR A 27 -10.14 8.56 5.95
C TYR A 27 -9.35 7.63 6.87
N GLN A 28 -9.78 6.38 7.01
CA GLN A 28 -9.08 5.39 7.84
C GLN A 28 -7.74 5.01 7.21
N ALA A 29 -7.70 4.76 5.90
CA ALA A 29 -6.47 4.50 5.16
C ALA A 29 -5.49 5.69 5.25
N ARG A 30 -5.99 6.93 5.12
CA ARG A 30 -5.21 8.15 5.32
C ARG A 30 -4.62 8.22 6.73
N ASN A 31 -5.41 7.90 7.75
CA ASN A 31 -4.91 7.92 9.13
C ASN A 31 -3.76 6.93 9.32
N PHE A 32 -3.83 5.73 8.73
CA PHE A 32 -2.70 4.80 8.75
C PHE A 32 -1.46 5.34 8.04
N LEU A 33 -1.59 6.08 6.93
CA LEU A 33 -0.43 6.74 6.30
C LEU A 33 0.22 7.76 7.23
N ARG A 34 -0.57 8.48 8.03
CA ARG A 34 -0.07 9.48 9.00
C ARG A 34 0.62 8.84 10.20
N GLU A 35 0.35 7.57 10.48
CA GLU A 35 0.98 6.81 11.56
C GLU A 35 2.33 6.20 11.15
N MET A 36 2.62 6.14 9.84
CA MET A 36 3.88 5.63 9.31
C MET A 36 5.06 6.52 9.69
N LYS A 37 6.23 5.89 9.82
CA LYS A 37 7.51 6.55 10.07
C LYS A 37 8.46 6.28 8.91
N VAL A 38 9.40 7.19 8.70
CA VAL A 38 10.52 6.94 7.78
C VAL A 38 11.27 5.69 8.23
N GLY A 39 11.52 4.78 7.29
CA GLY A 39 12.13 3.48 7.55
C GLY A 39 11.13 2.32 7.67
N ASP A 40 9.84 2.59 7.91
CA ASP A 40 8.83 1.53 7.96
C ASP A 40 8.78 0.78 6.62
N LEU A 41 8.63 -0.54 6.70
CA LEU A 41 8.41 -1.39 5.53
C LEU A 41 6.91 -1.54 5.25
N ALA A 42 6.58 -1.65 3.97
CA ALA A 42 5.23 -1.94 3.51
C ALA A 42 5.24 -3.02 2.42
N PHE A 43 4.33 -3.98 2.53
CA PHE A 43 4.06 -4.90 1.43
C PHE A 43 3.38 -4.18 0.26
N PHE A 44 3.91 -4.34 -0.95
CA PHE A 44 3.24 -3.91 -2.17
C PHE A 44 2.22 -4.98 -2.57
N TYR A 45 0.94 -4.62 -2.57
CA TYR A 45 -0.15 -5.54 -2.86
C TYR A 45 -0.81 -5.18 -4.19
N HIS A 46 -0.83 -6.11 -5.15
CA HIS A 46 -1.60 -5.99 -6.38
C HIS A 46 -3.08 -6.30 -6.12
N SER A 47 -3.91 -5.25 -6.16
CA SER A 47 -5.37 -5.35 -6.10
C SER A 47 -5.99 -5.34 -7.49
N ASN A 48 -7.26 -5.76 -7.60
CA ASN A 48 -7.98 -5.84 -8.88
C ASN A 48 -7.17 -6.57 -9.97
N ALA A 49 -6.51 -7.66 -9.58
CA ALA A 49 -5.59 -8.44 -10.39
C ALA A 49 -5.93 -9.93 -10.29
N THR A 50 -5.40 -10.73 -11.20
CA THR A 50 -5.62 -12.19 -11.25
C THR A 50 -4.27 -12.92 -11.32
N PRO A 51 -3.80 -13.55 -10.23
CA PRO A 51 -4.34 -13.44 -8.87
C PRO A 51 -4.01 -12.10 -8.19
N PRO A 52 -4.82 -11.62 -7.23
CA PRO A 52 -4.44 -10.51 -6.37
C PRO A 52 -3.56 -11.02 -5.22
N GLY A 53 -2.63 -10.21 -4.74
CA GLY A 53 -1.69 -10.66 -3.70
C GLY A 53 -0.55 -9.70 -3.41
N ILE A 54 0.30 -10.09 -2.47
CA ILE A 54 1.54 -9.38 -2.15
C ILE A 54 2.61 -9.79 -3.17
N VAL A 55 3.27 -8.81 -3.78
CA VAL A 55 4.26 -9.02 -4.84
C VAL A 55 5.67 -8.57 -4.46
N GLY A 56 5.84 -7.91 -3.32
CA GLY A 56 7.15 -7.45 -2.86
C GLY A 56 7.06 -6.45 -1.72
N LEU A 57 8.17 -5.74 -1.51
CA LEU A 57 8.36 -4.77 -0.44
C LEU A 57 8.75 -3.39 -0.99
N MET A 58 8.33 -2.39 -0.24
CA MET A 58 8.76 -1.01 -0.36
C MET A 58 8.99 -0.42 1.03
N ARG A 59 9.71 0.70 1.10
CA ARG A 59 10.04 1.39 2.34
C ARG A 59 9.54 2.82 2.31
N ILE A 60 9.06 3.32 3.45
CA ILE A 60 8.67 4.72 3.61
C ILE A 60 9.95 5.57 3.71
N VAL A 61 10.12 6.54 2.80
CA VAL A 61 11.27 7.45 2.79
C VAL A 61 10.92 8.86 3.23
N LYS A 62 9.63 9.24 3.17
CA LYS A 62 9.14 10.53 3.64
C LYS A 62 7.70 10.43 4.10
N THR A 63 7.39 11.11 5.20
CA THR A 63 6.06 11.16 5.82
C THR A 63 5.47 12.56 5.73
N ASP A 64 4.24 12.72 6.23
CA ASP A 64 3.55 14.01 6.37
C ASP A 64 3.43 14.81 5.06
N ILE A 65 3.31 14.11 3.93
CA ILE A 65 3.17 14.74 2.62
C ILE A 65 1.70 15.09 2.41
N VAL A 66 1.41 16.35 2.11
CA VAL A 66 0.10 16.74 1.57
C VAL A 66 0.00 16.18 0.15
N ASP A 67 -0.99 15.33 -0.13
CA ASP A 67 -1.15 14.72 -1.45
C ASP A 67 -1.44 15.81 -2.51
N PRO A 68 -0.51 16.13 -3.43
CA PRO A 68 -0.67 17.26 -4.35
C PRO A 68 -1.84 17.06 -5.31
N THR A 69 -2.21 15.81 -5.60
CA THR A 69 -3.29 15.48 -6.54
C THR A 69 -4.66 15.94 -6.08
N GLN A 70 -4.84 16.20 -4.78
CA GLN A 70 -6.12 16.70 -4.26
C GLN A 70 -6.45 18.11 -4.74
N PHE A 71 -5.46 18.87 -5.21
CA PHE A 71 -5.63 20.25 -5.68
C PHE A 71 -5.63 20.38 -7.21
N ASP A 72 -5.23 19.34 -7.94
CA ASP A 72 -5.19 19.37 -9.40
C ASP A 72 -6.54 18.97 -9.99
N VAL A 73 -7.26 19.92 -10.57
CA VAL A 73 -8.57 19.72 -11.22
C VAL A 73 -8.56 18.70 -12.36
N LYS A 74 -7.38 18.39 -12.93
CA LYS A 74 -7.23 17.36 -13.97
C LYS A 74 -6.96 15.97 -13.39
N SER A 75 -6.59 15.90 -12.11
CA SER A 75 -6.36 14.63 -11.45
C SER A 75 -7.67 13.90 -11.18
N LYS A 76 -7.67 12.59 -11.38
CA LYS A 76 -8.75 11.69 -10.95
C LYS A 76 -8.97 11.70 -9.44
N TYR A 77 -8.03 12.25 -8.67
CA TYR A 77 -8.07 12.33 -7.21
C TYR A 77 -8.32 13.75 -6.68
N TYR A 78 -8.72 14.69 -7.54
CA TYR A 78 -9.13 16.03 -7.15
C TYR A 78 -10.21 15.99 -6.05
N ASP A 79 -10.12 16.90 -5.08
CA ASP A 79 -11.13 17.09 -4.05
C ASP A 79 -11.44 18.59 -3.93
N ASP A 80 -12.59 19.01 -4.45
CA ASP A 80 -13.05 20.40 -4.48
C ASP A 80 -13.23 21.04 -3.09
N LYS A 81 -13.32 20.21 -2.05
CA LYS A 81 -13.43 20.65 -0.65
C LYS A 81 -12.09 20.68 0.06
N SER A 82 -11.01 20.24 -0.58
CA SER A 82 -9.66 20.35 -0.03
C SER A 82 -9.00 21.63 -0.50
N THR A 83 -8.45 22.42 0.42
CA THR A 83 -7.75 23.67 0.09
C THR A 83 -6.31 23.62 0.60
N PRO A 84 -5.38 24.40 0.01
CA PRO A 84 -4.00 24.45 0.50
C PRO A 84 -3.89 24.87 1.97
N ALA A 85 -4.83 25.67 2.47
CA ALA A 85 -4.89 26.08 3.88
C ALA A 85 -5.46 24.99 4.81
N SER A 86 -6.21 24.03 4.28
CA SER A 86 -6.81 22.94 5.04
C SER A 86 -6.84 21.64 4.21
N PRO A 87 -5.67 21.03 3.95
CA PRO A 87 -5.57 19.81 3.16
C PRO A 87 -6.27 18.65 3.88
N ARG A 88 -7.12 17.92 3.15
CA ARG A 88 -7.84 16.76 3.67
C ARG A 88 -7.05 15.46 3.53
N TRP A 89 -6.18 15.38 2.53
CA TRP A 89 -5.47 14.15 2.17
C TRP A 89 -3.98 14.27 2.38
N GLN A 90 -3.43 13.27 3.05
CA GLN A 90 -2.01 13.14 3.34
C GLN A 90 -1.57 11.78 2.85
N THR A 91 -0.30 11.70 2.48
CA THR A 91 0.35 10.51 1.97
C THR A 91 1.82 10.48 2.39
N VAL A 92 2.55 9.52 1.85
CA VAL A 92 3.95 9.23 2.07
C VAL A 92 4.66 9.08 0.73
N GLU A 93 5.98 9.20 0.74
CA GLU A 93 6.85 8.80 -0.36
C GLU A 93 7.45 7.44 -0.02
N VAL A 94 7.48 6.55 -1.01
CA VAL A 94 7.97 5.19 -0.86
C VAL A 94 9.08 4.92 -1.85
N GLU A 95 10.02 4.05 -1.47
CA GLU A 95 11.05 3.53 -2.34
C GLU A 95 10.90 2.02 -2.54
N PHE A 96 11.29 1.55 -3.73
CA PHE A 96 11.41 0.12 -4.02
C PHE A 96 12.41 -0.55 -3.06
N VAL A 97 12.06 -1.74 -2.55
CA VAL A 97 12.99 -2.58 -1.79
C VAL A 97 13.29 -3.85 -2.56
N GLU A 98 12.28 -4.68 -2.81
CA GLU A 98 12.44 -5.91 -3.57
C GLU A 98 11.12 -6.40 -4.16
N THR A 99 11.23 -7.23 -5.20
CA THR A 99 10.12 -8.03 -5.75
C THR A 99 10.27 -9.45 -5.24
N PHE A 100 9.19 -10.06 -4.77
CA PHE A 100 9.20 -11.46 -4.37
C PHE A 100 9.24 -12.38 -5.59
N PRO A 101 9.90 -13.55 -5.51
CA PRO A 101 10.03 -14.47 -6.65
C PRO A 101 8.67 -14.96 -7.14
N THR A 102 7.74 -15.16 -6.22
CA THR A 102 6.38 -15.59 -6.50
C THR A 102 5.37 -14.72 -5.73
N ILE A 103 4.23 -14.44 -6.37
CA ILE A 103 3.13 -13.71 -5.73
C ILE A 103 2.57 -14.51 -4.54
N LEU A 104 2.48 -13.85 -3.38
CA LEU A 104 1.75 -14.39 -2.25
C LEU A 104 0.27 -14.01 -2.40
N SER A 105 -0.49 -14.91 -3.02
CA SER A 105 -1.87 -14.68 -3.42
C SER A 105 -2.81 -14.44 -2.23
N LEU A 106 -3.93 -13.74 -2.46
CA LEU A 106 -4.99 -13.56 -1.46
C LEU A 106 -5.57 -14.90 -0.97
N GLU A 107 -5.61 -15.91 -1.83
CA GLU A 107 -6.02 -17.27 -1.46
C GLU A 107 -5.07 -17.86 -0.42
N THR A 108 -3.77 -17.86 -0.72
CA THR A 108 -2.74 -18.30 0.23
C THR A 108 -2.78 -17.49 1.53
N LEU A 109 -2.98 -16.17 1.46
CA LEU A 109 -3.12 -15.33 2.66
C LEU A 109 -4.33 -15.75 3.51
N LYS A 110 -5.48 -16.05 2.89
CA LYS A 110 -6.68 -16.52 3.61
C LYS A 110 -6.51 -17.89 4.26
N GLU A 111 -5.67 -18.74 3.70
CA GLU A 111 -5.34 -20.04 4.30
C GLU A 111 -4.41 -19.91 5.51
N LYS A 112 -3.55 -18.89 5.51
CA LYS A 112 -2.45 -18.76 6.48
C LYS A 112 -2.74 -17.80 7.63
N PHE A 113 -3.73 -16.92 7.49
CA PHE A 113 -4.02 -15.86 8.44
C PHE A 113 -5.52 -15.73 8.72
N SER A 114 -5.88 -15.40 9.97
CA SER A 114 -7.24 -14.99 10.32
C SER A 114 -7.51 -13.52 9.97
N ASP A 115 -8.78 -13.09 10.02
CA ASP A 115 -9.15 -11.70 9.74
C ASP A 115 -8.82 -10.73 10.88
N GLU A 116 -8.54 -11.23 12.08
CA GLU A 116 -7.94 -10.47 13.18
C GLU A 116 -6.44 -10.26 12.99
N GLU A 117 -5.73 -11.26 12.43
CA GLU A 117 -4.29 -11.17 12.18
C GLU A 117 -3.96 -10.25 11.00
N LEU A 118 -4.73 -10.36 9.90
CA LEU A 118 -4.42 -9.67 8.66
C LEU A 118 -5.67 -9.10 8.00
N LEU A 119 -5.87 -7.79 8.16
CA LEU A 119 -7.07 -7.10 7.67
C LEU A 119 -7.36 -7.30 6.16
N VAL A 120 -6.35 -7.60 5.34
CA VAL A 120 -6.56 -7.83 3.89
C VAL A 120 -7.44 -9.05 3.61
N VAL A 121 -7.44 -10.06 4.50
CA VAL A 121 -8.24 -11.28 4.32
C VAL A 121 -9.67 -11.12 4.83
N LYS A 122 -9.94 -10.07 5.62
CA LYS A 122 -11.24 -9.80 6.20
C LYS A 122 -12.31 -9.59 5.14
N ARG A 123 -13.39 -10.38 5.22
CA ARG A 123 -14.53 -10.27 4.29
C ARG A 123 -15.13 -8.86 4.33
N GLY A 124 -15.35 -8.28 3.16
CA GLY A 124 -15.93 -6.94 3.04
C GLY A 124 -14.97 -5.78 3.29
N ASN A 125 -13.70 -6.05 3.64
CA ASN A 125 -12.71 -4.98 3.77
C ASN A 125 -12.51 -4.25 2.42
N ARG A 126 -12.42 -2.92 2.49
CA ARG A 126 -12.21 -2.01 1.36
C ARG A 126 -11.03 -1.06 1.57
N LEU A 127 -10.24 -1.24 2.64
CA LEU A 127 -9.08 -0.40 2.92
C LEU A 127 -7.93 -0.70 1.93
N SER A 128 -7.30 0.36 1.43
CA SER A 128 -6.10 0.30 0.57
C SER A 128 -4.80 0.37 1.37
N VAL A 129 -4.84 0.94 2.57
CA VAL A 129 -3.74 1.02 3.52
C VAL A 129 -4.21 0.38 4.82
N MET A 130 -3.39 -0.50 5.38
CA MET A 130 -3.69 -1.25 6.61
C MET A 130 -2.37 -1.46 7.36
N PRO A 131 -2.37 -1.40 8.70
CA PRO A 131 -1.22 -1.83 9.47
C PRO A 131 -1.08 -3.35 9.41
N VAL A 132 0.14 -3.84 9.58
CA VAL A 132 0.46 -5.25 9.74
C VAL A 132 1.29 -5.38 11.01
N ALA A 133 0.87 -6.23 11.94
CA ALA A 133 1.66 -6.49 13.14
C ALA A 133 2.99 -7.15 12.77
N GLU A 134 4.06 -6.82 13.50
CA GLU A 134 5.42 -7.29 13.21
C GLU A 134 5.50 -8.82 13.05
N LYS A 135 4.93 -9.58 13.99
CA LYS A 135 4.87 -11.06 13.91
C LYS A 135 4.15 -11.58 12.66
N VAL A 136 3.13 -10.86 12.19
CA VAL A 136 2.39 -11.21 10.97
C VAL A 136 3.26 -10.89 9.75
N ALA A 137 3.98 -9.76 9.76
CA ALA A 137 4.90 -9.38 8.69
C ALA A 137 6.07 -10.37 8.55
N GLU A 138 6.68 -10.78 9.66
CA GLU A 138 7.74 -11.80 9.68
C GLU A 138 7.27 -13.12 9.05
N LYS A 139 6.05 -13.57 9.41
CA LYS A 139 5.45 -14.77 8.85
C LYS A 139 5.16 -14.63 7.35
N ILE A 140 4.69 -13.46 6.90
CA ILE A 140 4.49 -13.18 5.47
C ILE A 140 5.82 -13.28 4.71
N ILE A 141 6.89 -12.66 5.22
CA ILE A 141 8.23 -12.68 4.60
C ILE A 141 8.75 -14.12 4.54
N ALA A 142 8.65 -14.87 5.64
CA ALA A 142 9.08 -16.26 5.69
C ALA A 142 8.35 -17.14 4.66
N ILE A 143 7.05 -16.93 4.45
CA ILE A 143 6.29 -17.62 3.40
C ILE A 143 6.78 -17.18 2.01
N ALA A 144 6.94 -15.88 1.78
CA ALA A 144 7.38 -15.35 0.49
C ALA A 144 8.78 -15.85 0.08
N SER A 145 9.70 -16.04 1.03
CA SER A 145 11.05 -16.58 0.78
C SER A 145 11.09 -18.11 0.60
N GLN A 146 10.03 -18.83 0.96
CA GLN A 146 9.95 -20.30 0.82
C GLN A 146 9.27 -20.74 -0.48
N ILE A 147 8.63 -19.83 -1.20
CA ILE A 147 7.99 -20.15 -2.48
C ILE A 147 9.08 -20.05 -3.57
N PRO A 148 9.38 -21.15 -4.28
CA PRO A 148 10.44 -21.20 -5.29
C PRO A 148 10.19 -20.27 -6.48
#